data_AF-A0A7X4CK85-F1
#
_entry.id   AF-A0A7X4CK85-F1
#
_cell.length_a   1.000
_cell.length_b   1.000
_cell.length_c   1.000
_cell.angle_alpha   90.00
_cell.angle_beta   90.00
_cell.angle_gamma   90.00
#
_symmetry.space_group_name_H-M   'P 1'
#
loop_
_entity.id
_entity.type
_entity.pdbx_description
1 polymer ?
#
loop_
_entity_poly.entity_id
_entity_poly.type
_entity_poly.pdbx_seq_one_letter_code
_entity_poly.pdbx_strand_id
1 'polypeptide(L)' 'CTAFELNPLGVISSGALLIGCTADSAAAILAALHDANITAARIGTVRPPSFGLQLRRDGHLTPLPTFSVDEITRLFA' A
#
# COMPACT_ATOMS: atom_id res chain seq x y z
N CYS A 1 -5.11 -13.25 -5.86
CA CYS A 1 -6.35 -12.53 -5.45
C CYS A 1 -7.50 -12.72 -6.44
N THR A 2 -7.32 -12.46 -7.75
CA THR A 2 -8.41 -12.57 -8.76
C THR A 2 -9.14 -13.92 -8.77
N ALA A 3 -8.42 -15.04 -8.67
CA ALA A 3 -9.01 -16.38 -8.66
C ALA A 3 -10.00 -16.62 -7.50
N PHE A 4 -9.90 -15.84 -6.42
CA PHE A 4 -10.72 -15.95 -5.22
C PHE A 4 -11.55 -14.68 -4.96
N GLU A 5 -11.56 -13.73 -5.90
CA GLU A 5 -12.28 -12.45 -5.78
C GLU A 5 -11.99 -11.66 -4.49
N LEU A 6 -10.77 -11.82 -3.97
CA LEU A 6 -10.29 -11.09 -2.80
C LEU A 6 -9.76 -9.72 -3.21
N ASN A 7 -10.02 -8.70 -2.40
CA ASN A 7 -9.35 -7.42 -2.56
C ASN A 7 -7.95 -7.48 -1.94
N PRO A 8 -6.86 -7.31 -2.71
CA PRO A 8 -5.50 -7.39 -2.17
C PRO A 8 -5.20 -6.33 -1.09
N LEU A 9 -5.93 -5.21 -1.05
CA LEU A 9 -5.77 -4.19 -0.01
C LEU A 9 -6.38 -4.61 1.35
N GLY A 10 -7.23 -5.64 1.37
CA GLY A 10 -7.86 -6.15 2.59
C GLY A 10 -7.24 -7.43 3.14
N VAL A 11 -6.15 -7.91 2.53
CA VAL A 11 -5.41 -9.09 2.99
C VAL A 11 -4.16 -8.65 3.75
N ILE A 12 -3.89 -9.27 4.89
CA ILE A 12 -2.69 -8.98 5.67
C ILE A 12 -1.45 -9.56 4.97
N SER A 13 -0.41 -8.74 4.84
CA SER A 13 0.92 -9.20 4.40
C SER A 13 1.78 -9.57 5.61
N SER A 14 2.37 -10.76 5.58
CA SER A 14 3.31 -11.22 6.63
C SER A 14 4.78 -10.82 6.37
N GLY A 15 5.06 -10.08 5.30
CA GLY A 15 6.45 -9.81 4.87
C GLY A 15 6.67 -8.48 4.14
N ALA A 16 5.79 -7.49 4.32
CA ALA A 16 5.94 -6.17 3.71
C ALA A 16 6.22 -5.09 4.77
N LEU A 17 6.99 -4.08 4.38
CA LEU A 17 7.30 -2.92 5.20
C LEU A 17 6.78 -1.64 4.53
N LEU A 18 6.13 -0.76 5.32
CA LEU A 18 5.80 0.60 4.91
C LEU A 18 6.83 1.57 5.51
N ILE A 19 7.38 2.45 4.68
CA ILE A 19 8.38 3.44 5.08
C ILE A 19 7.82 4.85 4.87
N GLY A 20 7.70 5.62 5.94
CA GLY A 20 7.47 7.06 5.88
C GLY A 20 8.80 7.81 5.88
N CYS A 21 9.01 8.69 4.90
CA CYS A 21 10.22 9.50 4.79
C CYS A 21 9.92 10.88 4.19
N THR A 22 10.89 11.78 4.27
CA THR A 22 10.84 13.05 3.53
C THR A 22 10.94 12.80 2.03
N ALA A 23 10.40 13.72 1.22
CA ALA A 23 10.40 13.59 -0.24
C ALA A 23 11.84 13.46 -0.80
N ASP A 24 12.78 14.21 -0.23
CA ASP A 24 14.18 14.25 -0.68
C ASP A 24 14.93 12.94 -0.38
N SER A 25 14.55 12.22 0.67
CA SER A 25 15.16 10.94 1.05
C SER A 25 14.65 9.75 0.25
N ALA A 26 13.48 9.88 -0.40
CA ALA A 26 12.82 8.75 -1.06
C ALA A 26 13.68 8.09 -2.14
N ALA A 27 14.40 8.89 -2.94
CA ALA A 27 15.27 8.37 -4.00
C ALA A 27 16.45 7.57 -3.44
N ALA A 28 17.10 8.08 -2.39
CA ALA A 28 18.24 7.40 -1.76
C ALA A 28 17.82 6.09 -1.09
N ILE A 29 16.66 6.07 -0.42
CA ILE A 29 16.11 4.85 0.20
C ILE A 29 15.80 3.78 -0.86
N LEU A 30 15.16 4.16 -1.96
CA LEU A 30 14.85 3.22 -3.04
C LEU A 30 16.12 2.65 -3.69
N ALA A 31 17.15 3.47 -3.90
CA ALA A 31 18.44 3.03 -4.41
C ALA A 31 19.11 2.02 -3.46
N ALA A 32 19.17 2.32 -2.17
CA ALA A 32 19.77 1.44 -1.18
C ALA A 32 19.03 0.08 -1.07
N LEU A 33 17.70 0.08 -1.14
CA LEU A 33 16.91 -1.16 -1.14
C LEU A 33 17.14 -1.97 -2.44
N HIS A 34 17.20 -1.29 -3.58
CA HIS A 34 17.52 -1.92 -4.86
C HIS A 34 18.91 -2.58 -4.84
N ASP A 35 19.94 -1.88 -4.34
CA ASP A 35 21.31 -2.41 -4.24
C ASP A 35 21.40 -3.61 -3.28
N ALA A 36 20.50 -3.69 -2.31
CA ALA A 36 20.32 -4.84 -1.43
C ALA A 36 19.45 -5.96 -2.02
N ASN A 37 19.02 -5.85 -3.28
CA ASN A 37 18.07 -6.75 -3.95
C ASN A 37 16.70 -6.86 -3.25
N ILE A 38 16.23 -5.76 -2.64
CA ILE A 38 14.93 -5.65 -1.99
C ILE A 38 14.00 -4.82 -2.88
N THR A 39 12.92 -5.44 -3.37
CA THR A 39 11.90 -4.74 -4.18
C THR A 39 11.16 -3.70 -3.33
N ALA A 40 11.20 -2.46 -3.78
CA ALA A 40 10.49 -1.35 -3.15
C ALA A 40 9.97 -0.35 -4.19
N ALA A 41 8.89 0.34 -3.84
CA ALA A 41 8.29 1.37 -4.70
C ALA A 41 7.73 2.51 -3.86
N ARG A 42 7.78 3.73 -4.40
CA ARG A 42 7.05 4.87 -3.82
C ARG A 42 5.57 4.74 -4.17
N ILE A 43 4.74 4.44 -3.18
CA ILE A 43 3.31 4.17 -3.37
C ILE A 43 2.39 5.33 -2.97
N GLY A 44 2.91 6.43 -2.41
CA GLY A 44 2.09 7.54 -1.97
C GLY A 44 2.87 8.74 -1.47
N THR A 45 2.13 9.74 -0.99
CA THR A 45 2.64 10.99 -0.41
C THR A 45 1.80 11.36 0.81
N VAL A 46 2.41 11.94 1.84
CA VAL A 46 1.70 12.50 2.99
C VAL A 46 0.97 13.78 2.56
N ARG A 47 -0.27 13.96 3.02
CA ARG A 47 -1.11 15.12 2.75
C ARG A 47 -1.66 15.68 4.07
N PRO A 48 -2.16 16.92 4.09
CA PRO A 48 -2.82 17.47 5.26
C PRO A 48 -3.97 16.57 5.74
N PRO A 49 -4.28 16.55 7.05
CA PRO A 49 -5.33 15.68 7.60
C PRO A 49 -6.70 15.82 6.92
N SER A 50 -7.05 17.02 6.46
CA SER A 50 -8.31 17.31 5.75
C SER A 50 -8.46 16.58 4.41
N PHE A 51 -7.37 16.10 3.82
CA PHE A 51 -7.41 15.32 2.59
C PHE A 51 -7.85 13.86 2.83
N GLY A 52 -7.64 13.36 4.05
CA GLY A 52 -7.91 11.97 4.42
C GLY A 52 -7.02 10.96 3.70
N LEU A 53 -7.38 9.68 3.81
CA LEU A 53 -6.74 8.58 3.09
C LEU A 53 -7.44 8.38 1.74
N GLN A 54 -6.70 8.64 0.67
CA GLN A 54 -7.19 8.52 -0.70
C GLN A 54 -6.35 7.52 -1.48
N LEU A 55 -7.01 6.71 -2.28
CA LEU A 55 -6.43 5.82 -3.28
C LEU A 55 -6.57 6.45 -4.66
N ARG A 56 -5.47 6.48 -5.43
CA ARG A 56 -5.53 6.90 -6.84
C ARG A 56 -5.60 5.68 -7.75
N ARG A 57 -6.65 5.57 -8.56
CA ARG A 57 -6.85 4.52 -9.56
C ARG A 57 -7.29 5.17 -10.88
N ASP A 58 -6.60 4.84 -11.96
CA ASP A 58 -6.90 5.36 -13.31
C ASP A 58 -7.01 6.90 -13.37
N GLY A 59 -6.16 7.59 -12.60
CA GLY A 59 -6.15 9.05 -12.50
C GLY A 59 -7.18 9.64 -11.52
N HIS A 60 -8.15 8.85 -11.06
CA HIS A 60 -9.18 9.29 -10.12
C HIS A 60 -8.78 9.02 -8.66
N LEU A 61 -9.14 9.95 -7.77
CA LEU A 61 -9.02 9.76 -6.33
C LEU A 61 -10.34 9.23 -5.77
N THR A 62 -10.24 8.16 -4.99
CA THR A 62 -11.35 7.58 -4.22
C THR A 62 -10.90 7.35 -2.79
N PRO A 63 -11.79 7.34 -1.79
CA PRO A 63 -11.42 6.98 -0.43
C PRO A 63 -10.68 5.63 -0.38
N LEU A 64 -9.65 5.52 0.45
CA LEU A 64 -8.99 4.24 0.69
C LEU A 64 -10.00 3.28 1.33
N PRO A 65 -10.19 2.06 0.79
CA PRO A 65 -11.16 1.12 1.35
C PRO A 65 -10.75 0.70 2.76
N THR A 66 -11.75 0.45 3.59
CA THR A 66 -11.59 -0.11 4.94
C THR A 66 -12.15 -1.52 4.97
N PHE A 67 -11.49 -2.40 5.73
CA PHE A 67 -11.88 -3.79 5.91
C PHE A 67 -11.97 -4.06 7.40
N SER A 68 -13.12 -4.54 7.87
CA SER A 68 -13.33 -4.83 9.30
C SER A 68 -12.64 -6.12 9.74
N VAL A 69 -12.43 -7.04 8.81
CA VAL A 69 -11.75 -8.33 8.99
C VAL A 69 -10.85 -8.58 7.78
N ASP A 70 -9.86 -9.47 7.92
CA ASP A 70 -9.03 -9.89 6.80
C ASP A 70 -9.90 -10.55 5.71
N GLU A 71 -9.73 -10.11 4.46
CA GLU A 71 -10.43 -10.63 3.28
C GLU A 71 -10.28 -12.14 3.13
N ILE A 72 -9.18 -12.74 3.59
CA ILE A 72 -8.96 -14.20 3.54
C ILE A 72 -10.01 -14.98 4.34
N THR A 73 -10.61 -14.36 5.36
CA THR A 73 -11.69 -14.97 6.17
C THR A 73 -12.89 -15.37 5.31
N ARG A 74 -13.13 -14.67 4.19
CA ARG A 74 -14.22 -14.99 3.24
C ARG A 74 -14.10 -16.37 2.61
N LEU A 75 -12.91 -16.99 2.62
CA LEU A 75 -12.67 -18.31 2.05
C LEU A 75 -12.85 -19.46 3.06
N PHE A 76 -12.93 -19.15 4.35
CA PHE A 76 -12.96 -20.13 5.43
C PHE A 76 -14.19 -20.01 6.35
N ALA A 77 -15.16 -19.18 5.95
CA ALA A 77 -16.44 -19.00 6.64
C ALA A 77 -17.48 -20.05 6.21
#